data_AF-A0A7V8YNI0-F1
#
_entry.id   AF-A0A7V8YNI0-F1
#
_cell.length_a   1.000
_cell.length_b   1.000
_cell.length_c   1.000
_cell.angle_alpha   90.00
_cell.angle_beta   90.00
_cell.angle_gamma   90.00
#
_symmetry.space_group_name_H-M   'P 1'
#
loop_
_entity.id
_entity.type
_entity.pdbx_description
1 polymer ?
#
loop_
_entity_poly.entity_id
_entity_poly.type
_entity_poly.pdbx_seq_one_letter_code
_entity_poly.pdbx_strand_id
1 'polypeptide(L)'
;AGLFDVASFLTGPDMVLDWEAMVAGIEAMAPAFEPGTANGYHAVTFGFLVGELVRRVSGVGLTEFIQREIAEPLGLDGCHVGLPRDQHHRLVQILTPSGLDGRTLLDDPGRMVQLAGQLGLTVHPDLIVAALPPTLLEARSTPEWVGAPMPSGNGCFTARSLARMYAALANGGELDGVRLLSEKTVTRATEVQNDRPDLVIAFPMMWRLGYHGVITTAGVPEQAFGHYGFGGSGAWGDPDRELSMALTLNGLGSALAGDNRLLELGGAAMQAAESSQRA
;
A
#
# COMPACT_ATOMS: atom_id res chain seq x y z
N ALA A 1 7.45 3.11 15.49
CA ALA A 1 7.87 4.49 15.81
C ALA A 1 7.15 5.43 14.85
N GLY A 2 6.81 6.66 15.22
CA GLY A 2 6.15 7.63 14.32
C GLY A 2 7.12 8.27 13.33
N LEU A 3 7.77 7.49 12.46
CA LEU A 3 8.76 7.95 11.49
C LEU A 3 8.12 8.21 10.12
N PHE A 4 6.90 8.77 10.10
CA PHE A 4 6.18 9.03 8.86
C PHE A 4 6.57 10.36 8.21
N ASP A 5 7.15 11.32 8.95
CA ASP A 5 7.51 12.66 8.47
C ASP A 5 8.70 12.67 7.51
N VAL A 6 8.47 12.19 6.28
CA VAL A 6 9.46 12.21 5.20
C VAL A 6 9.78 13.63 4.74
N ALA A 7 8.86 14.58 4.93
CA ALA A 7 9.06 15.99 4.60
C ALA A 7 10.19 16.64 5.42
N SER A 8 10.45 16.14 6.64
CA SER A 8 11.50 16.66 7.53
C SER A 8 12.92 16.67 6.96
N PHE A 9 13.22 15.82 5.97
CA PHE A 9 14.57 15.70 5.41
C PHE A 9 14.64 15.74 3.88
N LEU A 10 13.51 15.63 3.16
CA LEU A 10 13.53 15.71 1.71
C LEU A 10 13.96 17.11 1.24
N THR A 11 15.02 17.16 0.43
CA THR A 11 15.56 18.41 -0.12
C THR A 11 15.18 18.66 -1.58
N GLY A 12 14.62 17.65 -2.26
CA GLY A 12 14.16 17.73 -3.64
C GLY A 12 13.42 16.46 -4.08
N PRO A 13 12.73 16.48 -5.24
CA PRO A 13 11.93 15.36 -5.72
C PRO A 13 12.77 14.11 -5.99
N ASP A 14 13.99 14.27 -6.52
CA ASP A 14 14.83 13.12 -6.91
C ASP A 14 15.41 12.37 -5.71
N MET A 15 15.46 13.00 -4.52
CA MET A 15 16.03 12.39 -3.32
C MET A 15 15.28 11.12 -2.91
N VAL A 16 13.97 11.03 -3.19
CA VAL A 16 13.18 9.83 -2.89
C VAL A 16 13.58 8.62 -3.73
N LEU A 17 14.25 8.84 -4.86
CA LEU A 17 14.74 7.78 -5.74
C LEU A 17 16.13 7.27 -5.30
N ASP A 18 16.80 7.99 -4.40
CA ASP A 18 18.08 7.59 -3.82
C ASP A 18 17.84 6.82 -2.51
N TRP A 19 18.09 5.51 -2.58
CA TRP A 19 17.90 4.60 -1.44
C TRP A 19 18.72 5.00 -0.20
N GLU A 20 20.00 5.31 -0.39
CA GLU A 20 20.92 5.58 0.72
C GLU A 20 20.59 6.95 1.34
N ALA A 21 20.21 7.94 0.52
CA ALA A 21 19.73 9.23 1.01
C ALA A 21 18.45 9.10 1.85
N MET A 22 17.50 8.25 1.41
CA MET A 22 16.27 7.97 2.15
C MET A 22 16.53 7.25 3.47
N VAL A 23 17.41 6.25 3.48
CA VAL A 23 17.80 5.54 4.71
C VAL A 23 18.49 6.50 5.68
N ALA A 24 19.46 7.30 5.23
CA ALA A 24 20.16 8.27 6.07
C ALA A 24 19.20 9.31 6.67
N GLY A 25 18.23 9.79 5.87
CA GLY A 25 17.18 10.68 6.34
C GLY A 25 16.34 10.06 7.46
N ILE A 26 15.87 8.82 7.26
CA ILE A 26 15.07 8.08 8.25
C ILE A 26 15.88 7.79 9.52
N GLU A 27 17.15 7.43 9.41
CA GLU A 27 18.05 7.20 10.56
C GLU A 27 18.24 8.46 11.43
N ALA A 28 18.16 9.64 10.81
CA ALA A 28 18.27 10.92 11.51
C ALA A 28 16.95 11.41 12.14
N MET A 29 15.81 10.77 11.84
CA MET A 29 14.50 11.17 12.35
C MET A 29 14.31 10.83 13.83
N ALA A 30 13.70 11.77 14.56
CA ALA A 30 13.11 11.47 15.87
C ALA A 30 11.68 10.93 15.68
N PRO A 31 11.25 9.90 16.44
CA PRO A 31 9.87 9.45 16.43
C PRO A 31 8.90 10.59 16.80
N ALA A 32 7.84 10.79 16.02
CA ALA A 32 6.81 11.81 16.33
C ALA A 32 6.05 11.56 17.64
N PHE A 33 6.11 10.33 18.16
CA PHE A 33 5.51 9.91 19.42
C PHE A 33 6.23 8.68 19.97
N GLU A 34 6.03 8.39 21.25
CA GLU A 34 6.56 7.19 21.91
C GLU A 34 6.04 5.91 21.23
N PRO A 35 6.91 4.98 20.80
CA PRO A 35 6.49 3.74 20.16
C PRO A 35 5.46 2.95 20.98
N GLY A 36 4.37 2.52 20.33
CA GLY A 36 3.28 1.76 20.97
C GLY A 36 2.15 2.62 21.52
N THR A 37 2.35 3.92 21.71
CA THR A 37 1.33 4.84 22.23
C THR A 37 0.35 5.33 21.14
N ALA A 38 0.84 5.51 19.92
CA ALA A 38 0.04 5.91 18.75
C ALA A 38 0.50 5.20 17.47
N ASN A 39 -0.24 5.40 16.38
CA ASN A 39 0.13 5.00 15.02
C ASN A 39 -0.14 6.16 14.05
N GLY A 40 0.71 6.24 13.03
CA GLY A 40 0.54 7.15 11.91
C GLY A 40 1.04 6.44 10.66
N TYR A 41 0.28 6.50 9.57
CA TYR A 41 0.61 5.83 8.33
C TYR A 41 1.93 6.35 7.74
N HIS A 42 2.89 5.44 7.58
CA HIS A 42 4.20 5.71 7.00
C HIS A 42 4.13 5.63 5.48
N ALA A 43 3.46 6.60 4.86
CA ALA A 43 3.09 6.56 3.44
C ALA A 43 4.29 6.33 2.50
N VAL A 44 5.49 6.81 2.86
CA VAL A 44 6.73 6.61 2.09
C VAL A 44 7.75 5.79 2.86
N THR A 45 7.99 6.13 4.14
CA THR A 45 9.10 5.56 4.91
C THR A 45 8.94 4.07 5.23
N PHE A 46 7.71 3.53 5.22
CA PHE A 46 7.46 2.11 5.47
C PHE A 46 8.26 1.20 4.53
N GLY A 47 8.25 1.50 3.24
CA GLY A 47 8.90 0.69 2.20
C GLY A 47 10.42 0.69 2.34
N PHE A 48 11.01 1.81 2.73
CA PHE A 48 12.44 1.91 3.00
C PHE A 48 12.82 1.20 4.30
N LEU A 49 12.03 1.33 5.37
CA LEU A 49 12.27 0.63 6.63
C LEU A 49 12.24 -0.89 6.45
N VAL A 50 11.20 -1.42 5.80
CA VAL A 50 11.06 -2.85 5.53
C VAL A 50 12.10 -3.31 4.52
N GLY A 51 12.30 -2.56 3.44
CA GLY A 51 13.26 -2.95 2.41
C GLY A 51 14.71 -2.91 2.89
N GLU A 52 15.07 -2.00 3.81
CA GLU A 52 16.41 -1.95 4.39
C GLU A 52 16.64 -3.12 5.35
N LEU A 53 15.61 -3.53 6.08
CA LEU A 53 15.66 -4.78 6.86
C LEU A 53 15.89 -5.98 5.96
N VAL A 54 15.12 -6.09 4.85
CA VAL A 54 15.31 -7.15 3.85
C VAL A 54 16.73 -7.12 3.30
N ARG A 55 17.25 -5.95 2.93
CA ARG A 55 18.60 -5.79 2.38
C ARG A 55 19.68 -6.25 3.36
N ARG A 56 19.60 -5.83 4.62
CA ARG A 56 20.59 -6.19 5.66
C ARG A 56 20.53 -7.66 6.04
N VAL A 57 19.36 -8.29 6.02
CA VAL A 57 19.20 -9.71 6.39
C VAL A 57 19.51 -10.65 5.22
N SER A 58 19.06 -10.32 4.01
CA SER A 58 19.19 -11.20 2.84
C SER A 58 20.47 -10.96 2.01
N GLY A 59 21.11 -9.80 2.18
CA GLY A 59 22.27 -9.39 1.39
C GLY A 59 21.95 -8.88 -0.02
N VAL A 60 20.67 -8.81 -0.41
CA VAL A 60 20.24 -8.36 -1.74
C VAL A 60 19.21 -7.23 -1.66
N GLY A 61 19.13 -6.41 -2.70
CA GLY A 61 18.16 -5.31 -2.78
C GLY A 61 16.71 -5.81 -2.90
N LEU A 62 15.74 -4.97 -2.51
CA LEU A 62 14.33 -5.38 -2.48
C LEU A 62 13.78 -5.78 -3.86
N THR A 63 14.20 -5.11 -4.94
CA THR A 63 13.81 -5.48 -6.31
C THR A 63 14.17 -6.94 -6.62
N GLU A 64 15.42 -7.32 -6.34
CA GLU A 64 15.90 -8.69 -6.55
C GLU A 64 15.17 -9.67 -5.62
N PHE A 65 15.03 -9.31 -4.34
CA PHE A 65 14.33 -10.15 -3.37
C PHE A 65 12.89 -10.46 -3.79
N ILE A 66 12.13 -9.46 -4.25
CA ILE A 66 10.76 -9.66 -4.71
C ILE A 66 10.71 -10.57 -5.94
N GLN A 67 11.64 -10.42 -6.89
CA GLN A 67 11.69 -11.33 -8.04
C GLN A 67 11.97 -12.76 -7.59
N ARG A 68 13.06 -12.97 -6.84
CA ARG A 68 13.58 -14.29 -6.50
C ARG A 68 12.70 -15.05 -5.51
N GLU A 69 12.16 -14.37 -4.50
CA GLU A 69 11.47 -15.02 -3.38
C GLU A 69 9.94 -15.00 -3.52
N ILE A 70 9.38 -14.22 -4.45
CA ILE A 70 7.92 -14.07 -4.60
C ILE A 70 7.47 -14.25 -6.05
N ALA A 71 7.97 -13.44 -6.98
CA ALA A 71 7.44 -13.39 -8.34
C ALA A 71 7.80 -14.66 -9.14
N GLU A 72 9.07 -15.06 -9.14
CA GLU A 72 9.53 -16.26 -9.85
C GLU A 72 8.91 -17.54 -9.29
N PRO A 73 8.89 -17.80 -7.95
CA PRO A 73 8.27 -19.00 -7.42
C PRO A 73 6.78 -19.12 -7.76
N LEU A 74 6.02 -18.03 -7.70
CA LEU A 74 4.59 -18.05 -8.01
C LEU A 74 4.28 -17.95 -9.52
N GLY A 75 5.30 -17.81 -10.37
CA GLY A 75 5.15 -17.61 -11.82
C GLY A 75 4.38 -16.34 -12.17
N LEU A 76 4.64 -15.24 -11.45
CA LEU A 76 3.94 -13.96 -11.64
C LEU A 76 4.46 -13.22 -12.88
N ASP A 77 3.53 -12.70 -13.69
CA ASP A 77 3.85 -11.83 -14.83
C ASP A 77 3.44 -10.38 -14.54
N GLY A 78 4.41 -9.48 -14.60
CA GLY A 78 4.25 -8.08 -14.23
C GLY A 78 4.04 -7.91 -12.72
N CYS A 79 5.07 -8.21 -11.93
CA CYS A 79 5.12 -7.98 -10.50
C CYS A 79 6.48 -7.35 -10.16
N HIS A 80 6.57 -6.02 -10.17
CA HIS A 80 7.84 -5.31 -10.06
C HIS A 80 7.79 -4.16 -9.06
N VAL A 81 8.87 -4.01 -8.30
CA VAL A 81 9.24 -2.78 -7.58
C VAL A 81 10.60 -2.38 -8.12
N GLY A 82 10.68 -1.28 -8.85
CA GLY A 82 11.78 -1.00 -9.77
C GLY A 82 11.62 -1.78 -11.08
N LEU A 83 10.81 -1.24 -12.00
CA LEU A 83 10.48 -1.86 -13.28
C LEU A 83 11.70 -1.88 -14.22
N PRO A 84 12.14 -3.06 -14.69
CA PRO A 84 13.22 -3.18 -15.65
C PRO A 84 12.93 -2.42 -16.96
N ARG A 85 13.97 -1.80 -17.54
CA ARG A 85 13.84 -0.95 -18.74
C ARG A 85 13.21 -1.68 -19.94
N ASP A 86 13.51 -2.96 -20.10
CA ASP A 86 12.95 -3.81 -21.16
C ASP A 86 11.44 -4.05 -20.98
N GLN A 87 10.89 -3.88 -19.76
CA GLN A 87 9.47 -4.00 -19.47
C GLN A 87 8.69 -2.67 -19.58
N HIS A 88 9.36 -1.54 -19.81
CA HIS A 88 8.72 -0.22 -19.89
C HIS A 88 7.66 -0.12 -20.99
N HIS A 89 7.76 -0.95 -22.04
CA HIS A 89 6.77 -1.03 -23.12
C HIS A 89 5.37 -1.50 -22.66
N ARG A 90 5.26 -2.07 -21.46
CA ARG A 90 3.99 -2.55 -20.86
C ARG A 90 3.34 -1.52 -19.95
N LEU A 91 4.02 -0.40 -19.67
CA LEU A 91 3.49 0.66 -18.82
C LEU A 91 2.27 1.30 -19.46
N VAL A 92 1.24 1.49 -18.64
CA VAL A 92 0.05 2.24 -19.02
C VAL A 92 0.15 3.66 -18.50
N GLN A 93 -0.23 4.64 -19.31
CA GLN A 93 -0.29 6.03 -18.89
C GLN A 93 -1.32 6.20 -17.78
N ILE A 94 -0.90 6.81 -16.67
CA ILE A 94 -1.83 7.25 -15.62
C ILE A 94 -2.64 8.44 -16.13
N LEU A 95 -3.96 8.28 -16.11
CA LEU A 95 -4.96 9.29 -16.41
C LEU A 95 -5.37 9.94 -15.08
N THR A 96 -5.02 11.20 -14.91
CA THR A 96 -5.53 12.03 -13.81
C THR A 96 -6.79 12.74 -14.32
N PRO A 97 -7.95 12.64 -13.65
CA PRO A 97 -9.14 13.36 -14.06
C PRO A 97 -8.87 14.87 -14.16
N SER A 98 -9.32 15.50 -15.24
CA SER A 98 -9.21 16.95 -15.41
C SER A 98 -9.93 17.66 -14.26
N GLY A 99 -9.20 18.40 -13.41
CA GLY A 99 -9.78 19.20 -12.32
C GLY A 99 -9.80 18.55 -10.93
N LEU A 100 -9.35 17.30 -10.78
CA LEU A 100 -9.09 16.66 -9.49
C LEU A 100 -7.69 16.04 -9.57
N ASP A 101 -6.66 16.87 -9.40
CA ASP A 101 -5.35 16.31 -9.08
C ASP A 101 -5.37 15.88 -7.59
N GLY A 102 -4.52 14.93 -7.22
CA GLY A 102 -4.34 14.57 -5.81
C GLY A 102 -3.86 15.73 -4.94
N ARG A 103 -3.44 16.85 -5.55
CA ARG A 103 -3.07 18.08 -4.87
C ARG A 103 -4.31 18.83 -4.41
N THR A 104 -5.44 18.83 -5.14
CA THR A 104 -6.63 19.63 -4.83
C THR A 104 -7.22 19.36 -3.44
N LEU A 105 -7.08 18.13 -2.93
CA LEU A 105 -7.46 17.78 -1.56
C LEU A 105 -6.43 18.25 -0.52
N LEU A 106 -5.14 18.22 -0.86
CA LEU A 106 -4.08 18.85 -0.07
C LEU A 106 -4.09 20.39 -0.16
N ASP A 107 -4.68 20.96 -1.22
CA ASP A 107 -4.69 22.39 -1.53
C ASP A 107 -5.79 23.17 -0.79
N ASP A 108 -6.81 22.47 -0.26
CA ASP A 108 -7.82 23.05 0.65
C ASP A 108 -7.93 22.24 1.97
N PRO A 109 -6.94 22.40 2.88
CA PRO A 109 -6.94 21.72 4.17
C PRO A 109 -8.17 22.00 5.03
N GLY A 110 -8.72 23.23 4.94
CA GLY A 110 -9.88 23.65 5.72
C GLY A 110 -11.13 22.86 5.33
N ARG A 111 -11.35 22.65 4.03
CA ARG A 111 -12.44 21.82 3.53
C ARG A 111 -12.30 20.35 3.89
N MET A 112 -11.08 19.80 3.86
CA MET A 112 -10.83 18.43 4.34
C MET A 112 -11.21 18.28 5.82
N VAL A 113 -10.75 19.20 6.67
CA VAL A 113 -11.07 19.19 8.10
C VAL A 113 -12.58 19.29 8.34
N GLN A 114 -13.26 20.18 7.61
CA GLN A 114 -14.71 20.34 7.71
C GLN A 114 -15.47 19.05 7.33
N LEU A 115 -15.12 18.44 6.19
CA LEU A 115 -15.77 17.21 5.72
C LEU A 115 -15.50 16.02 6.65
N ALA A 116 -14.26 15.87 7.12
CA ALA A 116 -13.90 14.86 8.10
C ALA A 116 -14.67 15.04 9.41
N GLY A 117 -14.81 16.27 9.89
CA GLY A 117 -15.58 16.59 11.10
C GLY A 117 -17.06 16.22 10.98
N GLN A 118 -17.67 16.38 9.79
CA GLN A 118 -19.04 15.94 9.53
C GLN A 118 -19.21 14.41 9.64
N LEU A 119 -18.14 13.65 9.43
CA LEU A 119 -18.10 12.19 9.58
C LEU A 119 -17.60 11.74 10.96
N GLY A 120 -17.36 12.68 11.89
CA GLY A 120 -16.83 12.37 13.22
C GLY A 120 -15.34 12.02 13.25
N LEU A 121 -14.61 12.36 12.19
CA LEU A 121 -13.18 12.06 12.03
C LEU A 121 -12.33 13.28 12.37
N THR A 122 -11.15 13.04 12.95
CA THR A 122 -10.14 14.08 13.18
C THR A 122 -9.00 13.87 12.20
N VAL A 123 -8.84 14.80 11.26
CA VAL A 123 -7.72 14.81 10.30
C VAL A 123 -6.73 15.90 10.66
N HIS A 124 -5.45 15.62 10.46
CA HIS A 124 -4.36 16.56 10.67
C HIS A 124 -3.64 16.81 9.34
N PRO A 125 -4.03 17.87 8.59
CA PRO A 125 -3.44 18.14 7.28
C PRO A 125 -1.91 18.21 7.31
N ASP A 126 -1.33 18.81 8.35
CA ASP A 126 0.12 18.90 8.52
C ASP A 126 0.79 17.51 8.60
N LEU A 127 0.15 16.54 9.24
CA LEU A 127 0.67 15.16 9.33
C LEU A 127 0.52 14.40 8.00
N ILE A 128 -0.53 14.70 7.22
CA ILE A 128 -0.70 14.17 5.86
C ILE A 128 0.42 14.72 4.96
N VAL A 129 0.67 16.03 5.01
CA VAL A 129 1.75 16.68 4.24
C VAL A 129 3.12 16.16 4.69
N ALA A 130 3.33 15.94 5.99
CA ALA A 130 4.55 15.33 6.51
C ALA A 130 4.78 13.92 5.94
N ALA A 131 3.73 13.11 5.84
CA ALA A 131 3.80 11.75 5.33
C ALA A 131 3.87 11.66 3.79
N LEU A 132 3.24 12.60 3.09
CA LEU A 132 3.08 12.61 1.64
C LEU A 132 3.27 14.04 1.08
N PRO A 133 4.49 14.60 1.13
CA PRO A 133 4.73 15.98 0.73
C PRO A 133 4.56 16.18 -0.78
N PRO A 134 4.20 17.39 -1.25
CA PRO A 134 4.05 17.70 -2.68
C PRO A 134 5.29 17.38 -3.53
N THR A 135 6.49 17.48 -2.95
CA THR A 135 7.76 17.11 -3.61
C THR A 135 7.79 15.65 -4.07
N LEU A 136 7.14 14.74 -3.34
CA LEU A 136 6.99 13.34 -3.76
C LEU A 136 6.08 13.21 -4.99
N LEU A 137 5.00 13.98 -5.03
CA LEU A 137 4.06 13.97 -6.15
C LEU A 137 4.71 14.47 -7.44
N GLU A 138 5.72 15.34 -7.34
CA GLU A 138 6.53 15.81 -8.47
C GLU A 138 7.48 14.74 -8.99
N ALA A 139 8.14 13.99 -8.09
CA ALA A 139 9.03 12.89 -8.46
C ALA A 139 8.32 11.81 -9.30
N ARG A 140 7.02 11.57 -9.04
CA ARG A 140 6.17 10.65 -9.80
C ARG A 140 6.11 10.94 -11.31
N SER A 141 6.33 12.18 -11.72
CA SER A 141 6.26 12.60 -13.11
C SER A 141 7.53 12.33 -13.92
N THR A 142 8.59 11.78 -13.30
CA THR A 142 9.86 11.50 -13.95
C THR A 142 9.90 10.10 -14.58
N PRO A 143 10.60 9.89 -15.72
CA PRO A 143 10.83 8.55 -16.28
C PRO A 143 11.56 7.59 -15.32
N GLU A 144 12.39 8.12 -14.44
CA GLU A 144 13.19 7.38 -13.46
C GLU A 144 12.33 6.78 -12.36
N TRP A 145 11.18 7.39 -12.05
CA TRP A 145 10.27 6.98 -10.98
C TRP A 145 9.95 5.50 -11.01
N VAL A 146 9.53 4.96 -12.16
CA VAL A 146 9.09 3.55 -12.26
C VAL A 146 10.26 2.57 -12.19
N GLY A 147 11.48 3.01 -12.49
CA GLY A 147 12.67 2.18 -12.46
C GLY A 147 13.34 2.09 -11.09
N ALA A 148 13.10 3.07 -10.20
CA ALA A 148 13.67 3.08 -8.87
C ALA A 148 13.02 2.03 -7.94
N PRO A 149 13.74 1.47 -6.96
CA PRO A 149 13.14 0.60 -5.96
C PRO A 149 12.44 1.43 -4.86
N MET A 150 11.21 1.91 -5.09
CA MET A 150 10.44 2.71 -4.11
C MET A 150 9.21 1.92 -3.59
N PRO A 151 9.38 1.06 -2.58
CA PRO A 151 8.44 -0.04 -2.31
C PRO A 151 7.07 0.42 -1.80
N SER A 152 6.99 1.65 -1.30
CA SER A 152 5.77 2.24 -0.78
C SER A 152 4.86 2.88 -1.84
N GLY A 153 5.30 3.07 -3.09
CA GLY A 153 4.49 3.89 -3.99
C GLY A 153 4.71 3.77 -5.51
N ASN A 154 5.71 3.03 -6.00
CA ASN A 154 5.96 2.92 -7.43
C ASN A 154 5.89 1.49 -8.01
N GLY A 155 5.41 0.53 -7.21
CA GLY A 155 5.27 -0.84 -7.67
C GLY A 155 4.36 -0.94 -8.91
N CYS A 156 4.79 -1.72 -9.90
CA CYS A 156 4.11 -1.96 -11.15
C CYS A 156 3.62 -3.40 -11.19
N PHE A 157 2.30 -3.58 -11.13
CA PHE A 157 1.69 -4.89 -11.03
C PHE A 157 0.54 -5.10 -12.02
N THR A 158 0.36 -6.34 -12.48
CA THR A 158 -0.92 -6.78 -13.06
C THR A 158 -1.89 -7.19 -11.95
N ALA A 159 -3.19 -6.97 -12.15
CA ALA A 159 -4.21 -7.44 -11.21
C ALA A 159 -4.11 -8.96 -10.97
N ARG A 160 -3.82 -9.74 -12.02
CA ARG A 160 -3.66 -11.19 -11.90
C ARG A 160 -2.52 -11.57 -10.97
N SER A 161 -1.38 -10.89 -11.07
CA SER A 161 -0.22 -11.19 -10.23
C SER A 161 -0.44 -10.79 -8.77
N LEU A 162 -1.08 -9.64 -8.52
CA LEU A 162 -1.49 -9.26 -7.15
C LEU A 162 -2.50 -10.24 -6.56
N ALA A 163 -3.52 -10.63 -7.33
CA ALA A 163 -4.52 -11.60 -6.87
C ALA A 163 -3.87 -12.94 -6.51
N ARG A 164 -2.94 -13.45 -7.34
CA ARG A 164 -2.19 -14.68 -7.02
C ARG A 164 -1.34 -14.55 -5.75
N MET A 165 -0.66 -13.41 -5.56
CA MET A 165 0.12 -13.16 -4.35
C MET A 165 -0.79 -13.18 -3.10
N TYR A 166 -1.94 -12.49 -3.15
CA TYR A 166 -2.90 -12.52 -2.06
C TYR A 166 -3.61 -13.87 -1.89
N ALA A 167 -3.82 -14.64 -2.96
CA ALA A 167 -4.33 -16.01 -2.88
C ALA A 167 -3.36 -16.92 -2.10
N ALA A 168 -2.06 -16.81 -2.37
CA ALA A 168 -1.05 -17.55 -1.61
C ALA A 168 -1.10 -17.19 -0.11
N LEU A 169 -1.26 -15.91 0.23
CA LEU A 169 -1.38 -15.48 1.62
C LEU A 169 -2.70 -15.93 2.26
N ALA A 170 -3.83 -15.77 1.58
CA ALA A 170 -5.14 -16.21 2.07
C ALA A 170 -5.21 -17.73 2.27
N ASN A 171 -4.45 -18.49 1.47
CA ASN A 171 -4.35 -19.95 1.56
C ASN A 171 -3.17 -20.42 2.44
N GLY A 172 -2.95 -19.75 3.57
CA GLY A 172 -1.96 -20.18 4.57
C GLY A 172 -0.50 -20.13 4.12
N GLY A 173 -0.19 -19.32 3.10
CA GLY A 173 1.16 -19.10 2.59
C GLY A 173 1.56 -20.00 1.42
N GLU A 174 0.61 -20.70 0.80
CA GLU A 174 0.85 -21.61 -0.32
C GLU A 174 -0.16 -21.42 -1.47
N LEU A 175 0.31 -21.46 -2.71
CA LEU A 175 -0.55 -21.48 -3.90
C LEU A 175 0.05 -22.41 -4.96
N ASP A 176 -0.77 -23.24 -5.59
CA ASP A 176 -0.34 -24.15 -6.67
C ASP A 176 0.87 -25.03 -6.30
N GLY A 177 0.97 -25.45 -5.03
CA GLY A 177 2.10 -26.25 -4.51
C GLY A 177 3.37 -25.45 -4.19
N VAL A 178 3.34 -24.12 -4.35
CA VAL A 178 4.46 -23.22 -4.03
C VAL A 178 4.20 -22.54 -2.69
N ARG A 179 5.03 -22.85 -1.70
CA ARG A 179 4.96 -22.26 -0.36
C ARG A 179 5.90 -21.07 -0.24
N LEU A 180 5.33 -19.89 0.00
CA LEU A 180 6.08 -18.68 0.32
C LEU A 180 6.31 -18.53 1.82
N LEU A 181 5.30 -18.85 2.63
CA LEU A 181 5.33 -18.67 4.08
C LEU A 181 4.75 -19.89 4.79
N SER A 182 5.16 -20.11 6.03
CA SER A 182 4.46 -21.05 6.90
C SER A 182 3.10 -20.47 7.29
N GLU A 183 2.11 -21.32 7.52
CA GLU A 183 0.78 -20.90 8.01
C GLU A 183 0.90 -20.06 9.28
N LYS A 184 1.74 -20.50 10.22
CA LYS A 184 2.05 -19.74 11.46
C LYS A 184 2.56 -18.33 11.16
N THR A 185 3.41 -18.17 10.14
CA THR A 185 3.92 -16.87 9.73
C THR A 185 2.82 -16.00 9.14
N VAL A 186 1.95 -16.58 8.30
CA VAL A 186 0.78 -15.87 7.77
C VAL A 186 -0.13 -15.42 8.89
N THR A 187 -0.53 -16.31 9.81
CA THR A 187 -1.37 -15.96 10.96
C THR A 187 -0.78 -14.81 11.77
N ARG A 188 0.54 -14.80 12.01
CA ARG A 188 1.20 -13.71 12.71
C ARG A 188 1.22 -12.42 11.89
N ALA A 189 1.50 -12.50 10.60
CA ALA A 189 1.52 -11.35 9.70
C ALA A 189 0.15 -10.70 9.58
N THR A 190 -0.90 -11.50 9.66
CA THR A 190 -2.30 -11.09 9.53
C THR A 190 -2.97 -10.89 10.88
N GLU A 191 -2.26 -10.81 12.01
CA GLU A 191 -2.88 -10.48 13.30
C GLU A 191 -3.08 -8.97 13.43
N VAL A 192 -4.25 -8.52 13.89
CA VAL A 192 -4.50 -7.09 14.17
C VAL A 192 -3.56 -6.63 15.29
N GLN A 193 -2.74 -5.63 14.99
CA GLN A 193 -1.80 -5.01 15.92
C GLN A 193 -2.40 -3.79 16.63
N ASN A 194 -3.36 -3.09 16.01
CA ASN A 194 -4.13 -2.01 16.63
C ASN A 194 -5.40 -1.69 15.83
N ASP A 195 -6.37 -1.07 16.50
CA ASP A 195 -7.69 -0.66 16.00
C ASP A 195 -7.99 0.82 16.30
N ARG A 196 -6.99 1.59 16.71
CA ARG A 196 -7.15 3.00 17.07
C ARG A 196 -7.09 3.91 15.83
N PRO A 197 -7.73 5.09 15.86
CA PRO A 197 -7.63 6.05 14.78
C PRO A 197 -6.18 6.40 14.44
N ASP A 198 -5.82 6.30 13.16
CA ASP A 198 -4.49 6.62 12.67
C ASP A 198 -4.26 8.14 12.62
N LEU A 199 -3.10 8.64 13.05
CA LEU A 199 -2.82 10.07 13.07
C LEU A 199 -2.71 10.70 11.66
N VAL A 200 -2.38 9.90 10.64
CA VAL A 200 -2.23 10.36 9.25
C VAL A 200 -3.50 10.06 8.45
N ILE A 201 -4.03 8.84 8.57
CA ILE A 201 -5.21 8.40 7.80
C ILE A 201 -6.54 8.71 8.51
N ALA A 202 -6.54 9.06 9.80
CA ALA A 202 -7.70 9.35 10.66
C ALA A 202 -8.66 8.18 10.94
N PHE A 203 -8.59 7.09 10.18
CA PHE A 203 -9.43 5.91 10.34
C PHE A 203 -8.75 4.82 11.19
N PRO A 204 -9.52 4.01 11.93
CA PRO A 204 -9.04 2.77 12.53
C PRO A 204 -8.83 1.72 11.42
N MET A 205 -7.62 1.63 10.89
CA MET A 205 -7.31 0.77 9.74
C MET A 205 -7.21 -0.72 10.08
N MET A 206 -7.29 -1.10 11.36
CA MET A 206 -7.07 -2.48 11.81
C MET A 206 -5.69 -2.99 11.33
N TRP A 207 -4.64 -2.21 11.60
CA TRP A 207 -3.30 -2.47 11.07
C TRP A 207 -2.78 -3.83 11.51
N ARG A 208 -2.22 -4.58 10.57
CA ARG A 208 -1.51 -5.85 10.71
C ARG A 208 -0.03 -5.63 10.35
N LEU A 209 0.79 -6.68 10.23
CA LEU A 209 2.21 -6.51 9.85
C LEU A 209 2.34 -6.23 8.34
N GLY A 210 2.15 -4.96 7.95
CA GLY A 210 2.24 -4.48 6.57
C GLY A 210 0.93 -4.50 5.77
N TYR A 211 -0.18 -4.86 6.42
CA TYR A 211 -1.52 -4.92 5.84
C TYR A 211 -2.52 -4.16 6.70
N HIS A 212 -3.69 -3.85 6.16
CA HIS A 212 -4.83 -3.31 6.90
C HIS A 212 -6.10 -4.12 6.66
N GLY A 213 -7.14 -3.85 7.43
CA GLY A 213 -8.47 -4.42 7.25
C GLY A 213 -9.09 -4.03 5.90
N VAL A 214 -10.05 -4.83 5.45
CA VAL A 214 -10.73 -4.65 4.15
C VAL A 214 -12.13 -4.11 4.39
N ILE A 215 -12.52 -3.08 3.63
CA ILE A 215 -13.88 -2.55 3.61
C ILE A 215 -14.47 -2.83 2.23
N THR A 216 -15.70 -3.31 2.18
CA THR A 216 -16.45 -3.54 0.94
C THR A 216 -17.89 -3.08 1.09
N THR A 217 -18.64 -3.04 0.00
CA THR A 217 -20.10 -2.81 0.05
C THR A 217 -20.88 -3.97 0.67
N ALA A 218 -20.27 -5.15 0.82
CA ALA A 218 -20.84 -6.29 1.54
C ALA A 218 -20.47 -6.31 3.04
N GLY A 219 -19.72 -5.31 3.52
CA GLY A 219 -19.31 -5.17 4.92
C GLY A 219 -17.79 -5.19 5.11
N VAL A 220 -17.39 -5.40 6.38
CA VAL A 220 -16.00 -5.41 6.83
C VAL A 220 -15.63 -6.83 7.28
N PRO A 221 -15.11 -7.68 6.39
CA PRO A 221 -14.71 -9.05 6.75
C PRO A 221 -13.56 -9.06 7.75
N GLU A 222 -13.75 -9.75 8.87
CA GLU A 222 -12.84 -9.72 10.03
C GLU A 222 -11.45 -10.31 9.72
N GLN A 223 -11.40 -11.41 8.96
CA GLN A 223 -10.15 -12.08 8.62
C GLN A 223 -9.51 -11.57 7.33
N ALA A 224 -10.23 -10.77 6.54
CA ALA A 224 -9.64 -10.24 5.32
C ALA A 224 -8.57 -9.19 5.62
N PHE A 225 -7.55 -9.17 4.76
CA PHE A 225 -6.43 -8.26 4.88
C PHE A 225 -5.91 -7.90 3.49
N GLY A 226 -5.38 -6.68 3.38
CA GLY A 226 -4.90 -6.17 2.11
C GLY A 226 -4.15 -4.87 2.22
N HIS A 227 -3.98 -4.24 1.08
CA HIS A 227 -3.54 -2.86 1.00
C HIS A 227 -4.25 -2.13 -0.14
N TYR A 228 -4.72 -0.92 0.14
CA TYR A 228 -5.28 0.00 -0.84
C TYR A 228 -4.22 1.02 -1.26
N GLY A 229 -4.16 1.31 -2.54
CA GLY A 229 -3.25 2.27 -3.13
C GLY A 229 -3.94 3.60 -3.41
N PHE A 230 -3.16 4.67 -3.36
CA PHE A 230 -3.61 5.99 -3.76
C PHE A 230 -4.19 5.96 -5.19
N GLY A 231 -5.35 6.58 -5.37
CA GLY A 231 -6.07 6.61 -6.65
C GLY A 231 -6.90 5.36 -6.95
N GLY A 232 -7.00 4.39 -6.04
CA GLY A 232 -8.03 3.36 -6.07
C GLY A 232 -7.60 1.95 -6.43
N SER A 233 -6.32 1.75 -6.74
CA SER A 233 -5.78 0.40 -6.87
C SER A 233 -5.77 -0.31 -5.51
N GLY A 234 -5.66 -1.62 -5.50
CA GLY A 234 -5.51 -2.36 -4.26
C GLY A 234 -5.69 -3.85 -4.47
N ALA A 235 -5.25 -4.62 -3.48
CA ALA A 235 -5.45 -6.05 -3.47
C ALA A 235 -5.59 -6.56 -2.03
N TRP A 236 -6.33 -7.65 -1.87
CA TRP A 236 -6.63 -8.24 -0.59
C TRP A 236 -6.97 -9.72 -0.73
N GLY A 237 -6.87 -10.45 0.38
CA GLY A 237 -7.28 -11.84 0.52
C GLY A 237 -8.22 -12.01 1.70
N ASP A 238 -9.13 -12.98 1.60
CA ASP A 238 -10.05 -13.40 2.65
C ASP A 238 -9.95 -14.92 2.82
N PRO A 239 -9.29 -15.40 3.89
CA PRO A 239 -9.13 -16.84 4.13
C PRO A 239 -10.46 -17.54 4.42
N ASP A 240 -11.45 -16.87 5.02
CA ASP A 240 -12.75 -17.49 5.36
C ASP A 240 -13.55 -17.83 4.09
N ARG A 241 -13.32 -17.07 3.02
CA ARG A 241 -14.01 -17.22 1.73
C ARG A 241 -13.15 -17.90 0.66
N GLU A 242 -11.92 -18.31 1.00
CA GLU A 242 -10.91 -18.79 0.04
C GLU A 242 -10.78 -17.85 -1.17
N LEU A 243 -10.84 -16.54 -0.91
CA LEU A 243 -11.01 -15.50 -1.92
C LEU A 243 -9.78 -14.59 -1.95
N SER A 244 -9.39 -14.17 -3.14
CA SER A 244 -8.47 -13.04 -3.32
C SER A 244 -8.98 -12.13 -4.43
N MET A 245 -8.67 -10.84 -4.30
CA MET A 245 -9.08 -9.82 -5.25
C MET A 245 -7.96 -8.83 -5.46
N ALA A 246 -7.81 -8.35 -6.69
CA ALA A 246 -6.97 -7.22 -7.01
C ALA A 246 -7.64 -6.33 -8.06
N LEU A 247 -7.48 -5.02 -7.90
CA LEU A 247 -7.87 -4.01 -8.86
C LEU A 247 -6.64 -3.16 -9.19
N THR A 248 -6.31 -3.12 -10.48
CA THR A 248 -5.32 -2.19 -11.03
C THR A 248 -6.01 -1.28 -12.02
N LEU A 249 -5.72 0.01 -11.96
CA LEU A 249 -6.37 1.04 -12.76
C LEU A 249 -5.34 2.06 -13.22
N ASN A 250 -5.57 2.64 -14.38
CA ASN A 250 -4.77 3.75 -14.88
C ASN A 250 -5.50 5.09 -14.73
N GLY A 251 -6.83 5.12 -14.54
CA GLY A 251 -7.59 6.33 -14.22
C GLY A 251 -7.79 6.51 -12.72
N LEU A 252 -7.06 7.44 -12.10
CA LEU A 252 -7.12 7.70 -10.65
C LEU A 252 -8.54 8.06 -10.24
N GLY A 253 -9.07 7.33 -9.26
CA GLY A 253 -10.32 7.64 -8.58
C GLY A 253 -10.22 8.88 -7.71
N SER A 254 -11.38 9.42 -7.32
CA SER A 254 -11.52 10.69 -6.59
C SER A 254 -11.48 10.57 -5.07
N ALA A 255 -11.16 9.40 -4.50
CA ALA A 255 -11.33 9.14 -3.07
C ALA A 255 -9.99 8.90 -2.33
N LEU A 256 -9.86 9.57 -1.18
CA LEU A 256 -8.71 9.48 -0.26
C LEU A 256 -8.64 8.13 0.49
N ALA A 257 -9.78 7.44 0.64
CA ALA A 257 -9.93 6.24 1.47
C ALA A 257 -10.58 5.09 0.68
N GLY A 258 -9.91 4.67 -0.40
CA GLY A 258 -10.38 3.60 -1.28
C GLY A 258 -11.35 4.10 -2.35
N ASP A 259 -11.30 3.47 -3.52
CA ASP A 259 -12.16 3.81 -4.65
C ASP A 259 -13.46 3.02 -4.58
N ASN A 260 -14.61 3.68 -4.82
CA ASN A 260 -15.92 3.03 -4.79
C ASN A 260 -15.96 1.75 -5.65
N ARG A 261 -15.24 1.74 -6.79
CA ARG A 261 -15.12 0.55 -7.64
C ARG A 261 -14.50 -0.62 -6.91
N LEU A 262 -13.47 -0.39 -6.08
CA LEU A 262 -12.83 -1.43 -5.28
C LEU A 262 -13.78 -1.96 -4.21
N LEU A 263 -14.54 -1.07 -3.55
CA LEU A 263 -15.51 -1.45 -2.53
C LEU A 263 -16.68 -2.25 -3.13
N GLU A 264 -17.20 -1.81 -4.27
CA GLU A 264 -18.32 -2.43 -4.99
C GLU A 264 -17.94 -3.79 -5.56
N LEU A 265 -16.82 -3.87 -6.28
CA LEU A 265 -16.32 -5.13 -6.82
C LEU A 265 -15.95 -6.10 -5.69
N GLY A 266 -15.43 -5.59 -4.57
CA GLY A 266 -15.16 -6.41 -3.41
C GLY A 266 -16.40 -7.01 -2.78
N GLY A 267 -17.47 -6.21 -2.64
CA GLY A 267 -18.74 -6.71 -2.14
C GLY A 267 -19.38 -7.74 -3.08
N ALA A 268 -19.32 -7.50 -4.40
CA ALA A 268 -19.80 -8.45 -5.39
C ALA A 268 -19.00 -9.78 -5.36
N ALA A 269 -17.68 -9.72 -5.22
CA ALA A 269 -16.82 -10.90 -5.12
C ALA A 269 -17.12 -11.73 -3.87
N MET A 270 -17.32 -11.08 -2.71
CA MET A 270 -17.70 -11.76 -1.47
C MET A 270 -19.05 -12.48 -1.61
N GLN A 271 -20.06 -11.80 -2.14
CA GLN A 271 -21.39 -12.39 -2.35
C GLN A 271 -21.35 -13.59 -3.31
N ALA A 272 -20.52 -13.52 -4.35
CA ALA A 272 -20.32 -14.62 -5.28
C ALA A 272 -19.66 -15.84 -4.60
N ALA A 273 -18.61 -15.62 -3.81
CA ALA A 273 -17.93 -16.68 -3.06
C ALA A 273 -18.89 -17.39 -2.07
N GLU A 274 -19.65 -16.63 -1.30
CA GLU A 274 -20.66 -17.15 -0.36
C GLU A 274 -21.78 -17.93 -1.06
N SER A 275 -22.13 -17.54 -2.29
CA SER A 275 -23.12 -18.26 -3.08
C SER A 275 -22.57 -19.59 -3.60
N SER A 276 -21.27 -19.64 -3.96
CA SER A 276 -20.61 -20.86 -4.40
C SER A 276 -20.40 -21.87 -3.27
N GLN A 277 -20.13 -21.43 -2.04
CA GLN A 277 -19.96 -22.32 -0.88
C GLN A 277 -21.28 -22.99 -0.42
N ARG A 278 -22.43 -22.46 -0.85
CA ARG A 278 -23.77 -22.99 -0.51
C ARG A 278 -24.34 -23.96 -1.55
N ALA A 279 -23.69 -24.09 -2.71
CA ALA A 279 -24.11 -24.94 -3.82
C ALA A 279 -23.46 -26.32 -3.75
#